data_AF-A0A8H4T706-F1
#
_entry.id   AF-A0A8H4T706-F1
#
_cell.length_a   1.000
_cell.length_b   1.000
_cell.length_c   1.000
_cell.angle_alpha   90.00
_cell.angle_beta   90.00
_cell.angle_gamma   90.00
#
_symmetry.space_group_name_H-M   'P 1'
#
loop_
_entity.id
_entity.type
_entity.pdbx_description
1 polymer ?
#
loop_
_entity_poly.entity_id
_entity_poly.type
_entity_poly.pdbx_seq_one_letter_code
_entity_poly.pdbx_strand_id
1 'polypeptide(L)'
;MADPASQLRIQDTKEKLQTAYNHAVNAKESAESDFKQQQDIGLTDGQDFRAPAYAAALNNYQATKAAYDAALRNGDNEAFTAWEKKYKDVVLENPAKPNYDALVEP
;
A
#
# COMPACT_ATOMS: atom_id res chain seq x y z
N MET A 1 -11.30 -11.14 -24.02
CA MET A 1 -11.66 -11.62 -22.66
C MET A 1 -10.40 -12.16 -22.03
N ALA A 2 -10.09 -11.78 -20.79
CA ALA A 2 -8.94 -12.32 -20.07
C ALA A 2 -9.13 -13.82 -19.80
N ASP A 3 -8.13 -14.65 -20.11
CA ASP A 3 -8.18 -16.08 -19.78
C ASP A 3 -8.31 -16.31 -18.27
N PRO A 4 -9.01 -17.37 -17.81
CA PRO A 4 -9.26 -17.64 -16.39
C PRO A 4 -7.99 -17.66 -15.52
N ALA A 5 -6.86 -18.11 -16.08
CA ALA A 5 -5.57 -18.11 -15.41
C ALA A 5 -5.00 -16.71 -15.16
N SER A 6 -5.31 -15.74 -16.03
CA SER A 6 -4.94 -14.34 -15.85
C SER A 6 -5.83 -13.68 -14.79
N GLN A 7 -7.12 -14.00 -14.77
CA GLN A 7 -8.03 -13.50 -13.73
C GLN A 7 -7.66 -13.98 -12.33
N LEU A 8 -7.30 -15.27 -12.18
CA LEU A 8 -6.79 -15.82 -10.92
C LEU A 8 -5.50 -15.11 -10.45
N ARG A 9 -4.55 -14.85 -11.35
CA ARG A 9 -3.33 -14.10 -11.02
C ARG A 9 -3.62 -12.67 -10.60
N ILE A 10 -4.57 -12.01 -11.28
CA ILE A 10 -5.01 -10.65 -10.92
C ILE A 10 -5.62 -10.64 -9.51
N GLN A 11 -6.46 -11.63 -9.16
CA GLN A 11 -7.02 -11.71 -7.80
C GLN A 11 -5.96 -11.97 -6.73
N ASP A 12 -5.09 -12.96 -6.92
CA ASP A 12 -4.01 -13.28 -5.97
C ASP A 12 -3.06 -12.07 -5.75
N THR A 13 -2.70 -11.37 -6.83
CA THR A 13 -1.85 -10.18 -6.72
C THR A 13 -2.57 -8.99 -6.10
N LYS A 14 -3.90 -8.86 -6.28
CA LYS A 14 -4.73 -7.86 -5.57
C LYS A 14 -4.74 -8.09 -4.07
N GLU A 15 -4.94 -9.34 -3.62
CA GLU A 15 -4.95 -9.70 -2.19
C GLU A 15 -3.58 -9.46 -1.52
N LYS A 16 -2.49 -9.82 -2.23
CA LYS A 16 -1.12 -9.55 -1.77
C LYS A 16 -0.82 -8.06 -1.66
N LEU A 17 -1.28 -7.29 -2.64
CA LEU A 17 -1.14 -5.84 -2.62
C LEU A 17 -1.86 -5.22 -1.42
N GLN A 18 -3.12 -5.60 -1.19
CA GLN A 18 -3.90 -5.13 -0.06
C GLN A 18 -3.23 -5.48 1.28
N THR A 19 -2.74 -6.71 1.42
CA THR A 19 -2.04 -7.17 2.62
C THR A 19 -0.74 -6.40 2.86
N ALA A 20 0.10 -6.26 1.84
CA ALA A 20 1.38 -5.54 1.94
C ALA A 20 1.17 -4.06 2.29
N TYR A 21 0.12 -3.45 1.74
CA TYR A 21 -0.27 -2.10 2.05
C TYR A 21 -0.73 -1.94 3.51
N ASN A 22 -1.66 -2.78 3.97
CA ASN A 22 -2.18 -2.73 5.34
C ASN A 22 -1.04 -2.91 6.35
N HIS A 23 -0.10 -3.80 6.05
CA HIS A 23 1.11 -3.97 6.85
C HIS A 23 1.96 -2.69 6.89
N ALA A 24 2.10 -1.96 5.78
CA ALA A 24 2.82 -0.70 5.75
C ALA A 24 2.14 0.40 6.58
N VAL A 25 0.81 0.56 6.49
CA VAL A 25 0.09 1.52 7.35
C VAL A 25 0.21 1.16 8.81
N ASN A 26 -0.02 -0.10 9.18
CA ASN A 26 0.10 -0.52 10.56
C ASN A 26 1.53 -0.29 11.08
N ALA A 27 2.56 -0.62 10.30
CA ALA A 27 3.95 -0.37 10.69
C ALA A 27 4.26 1.13 10.87
N LYS A 28 3.63 1.99 10.07
CA LYS A 28 3.72 3.45 10.22
C LYS A 28 3.04 3.93 11.49
N GLU A 29 1.78 3.56 11.69
CA GLU A 29 0.97 3.98 12.84
C GLU A 29 1.59 3.49 14.15
N SER A 30 2.10 2.26 14.19
CA SER A 30 2.86 1.73 15.33
C SER A 30 4.11 2.55 15.59
N ALA A 31 4.93 2.82 14.55
CA ALA A 31 6.14 3.61 14.73
C ALA A 31 5.84 5.05 15.19
N GLU A 32 4.83 5.71 14.62
CA GLU A 32 4.40 7.05 15.03
C GLU A 32 3.88 7.07 16.48
N SER A 33 3.13 6.03 16.88
CA SER A 33 2.67 5.87 18.26
C SER A 33 3.83 5.71 19.23
N ASP A 34 4.78 4.81 18.93
CA ASP A 34 5.95 4.56 19.76
C ASP A 34 6.82 5.80 19.89
N PHE A 35 7.03 6.53 18.79
CA PHE A 35 7.81 7.77 18.79
C PHE A 35 7.15 8.87 19.63
N LYS A 36 5.83 9.04 19.52
CA LYS A 36 5.08 9.99 20.35
C LYS A 36 5.15 9.62 21.83
N GLN A 37 4.95 8.35 22.17
CA GLN A 37 5.08 7.90 23.56
C GLN A 37 6.48 8.18 24.11
N GLN A 38 7.54 7.90 23.33
CA GLN A 38 8.92 8.19 23.71
C GLN A 38 9.19 9.70 23.84
N GLN A 39 8.53 10.51 23.03
CA GLN A 39 8.63 11.97 23.08
C GLN A 39 7.95 12.51 24.34
N ASP A 40 6.76 12.00 24.68
CA ASP A 40 6.00 12.39 25.87
C ASP A 40 6.75 12.08 27.17
N ILE A 41 7.57 11.02 27.19
CA ILE A 41 8.43 10.68 28.34
C ILE A 41 9.85 11.26 28.23
N GLY A 42 10.10 12.14 27.25
CA GLY A 42 11.35 12.88 27.08
C GLY A 42 12.55 12.04 26.60
N LEU A 43 12.34 10.84 26.08
CA LEU A 43 13.41 9.96 25.59
C LEU A 43 13.88 10.31 24.17
N THR A 44 13.02 10.93 23.36
CA THR A 44 13.30 11.27 21.94
C THR A 44 13.31 12.77 21.67
N ASP A 45 13.47 13.60 22.71
CA ASP A 45 13.57 15.06 22.55
C ASP A 45 14.74 15.43 21.63
N GLY A 46 14.45 16.13 20.53
CA GLY A 46 15.42 16.49 19.49
C GLY A 46 15.85 15.37 18.52
N GLN A 47 15.26 14.17 18.59
CA GLN A 47 15.50 13.11 17.59
C GLN A 47 14.51 13.20 16.43
N ASP A 48 15.00 12.95 15.21
CA ASP A 48 14.14 12.78 14.04
C ASP A 48 13.38 11.45 14.11
N PHE A 49 12.12 11.45 13.67
CA PHE A 49 11.33 10.23 13.52
C PHE A 49 11.99 9.26 12.53
N ARG A 50 12.28 8.04 12.98
CA ARG A 50 12.82 6.96 12.15
C ARG A 50 11.97 5.71 12.27
N ALA A 51 11.43 5.24 11.15
CA ALA A 51 10.58 4.06 11.08
C ALA A 51 11.14 3.03 10.08
N PRO A 52 12.19 2.27 10.43
CA PRO A 52 12.79 1.27 9.54
C PRO A 52 11.81 0.14 9.18
N ALA A 53 10.94 -0.24 10.10
CA ALA A 53 9.87 -1.23 9.85
C ALA A 53 8.88 -0.71 8.79
N TYR A 54 8.49 0.56 8.86
CA TYR A 54 7.68 1.21 7.84
C TYR A 54 8.39 1.25 6.48
N ALA A 55 9.67 1.61 6.45
CA ALA A 55 10.45 1.63 5.20
C ALA A 55 10.53 0.24 4.54
N ALA A 56 10.75 -0.82 5.33
CA ALA A 56 10.73 -2.20 4.83
C ALA A 56 9.35 -2.60 4.31
N ALA A 57 8.28 -2.25 5.04
CA ALA A 57 6.91 -2.54 4.63
C ALA A 57 6.51 -1.77 3.36
N LEU A 58 6.97 -0.52 3.21
CA LEU A 58 6.76 0.30 2.02
C LEU A 58 7.45 -0.31 0.78
N ASN A 59 8.68 -0.81 0.92
CA ASN A 59 9.37 -1.52 -0.16
C ASN A 59 8.59 -2.77 -0.58
N ASN A 60 8.07 -3.54 0.39
CA ASN A 60 7.25 -4.71 0.09
C ASN A 60 5.96 -4.33 -0.66
N TYR A 61 5.30 -3.25 -0.23
CA TYR A 61 4.14 -2.71 -0.94
C TYR A 61 4.45 -2.28 -2.38
N GLN A 62 5.57 -1.59 -2.60
CA GLN A 62 5.97 -1.19 -3.96
C GLN A 62 6.23 -2.41 -4.85
N ALA A 63 6.83 -3.46 -4.31
CA ALA A 63 7.07 -4.71 -5.03
C ALA A 63 5.76 -5.43 -5.40
N THR A 64 4.82 -5.55 -4.46
CA THR A 64 3.51 -6.17 -4.73
C THR A 64 2.67 -5.32 -5.68
N LYS A 65 2.78 -3.99 -5.64
CA LYS A 65 2.13 -3.08 -6.59
C LYS A 65 2.62 -3.34 -8.01
N ALA A 66 3.94 -3.42 -8.20
CA ALA A 66 4.52 -3.71 -9.51
C ALA A 66 4.03 -5.06 -10.07
N ALA A 67 3.87 -6.07 -9.21
CA ALA A 67 3.32 -7.37 -9.61
C ALA A 67 1.85 -7.28 -10.03
N TYR A 68 1.01 -6.53 -9.29
CA TYR A 68 -0.40 -6.31 -9.64
C TYR A 68 -0.55 -5.50 -10.93
N ASP A 69 0.22 -4.43 -11.09
CA ASP A 69 0.26 -3.61 -12.30
C ASP A 69 0.63 -4.46 -13.53
N ALA A 70 1.61 -5.36 -13.39
CA ALA A 70 1.99 -6.29 -14.45
C ALA A 70 0.90 -7.32 -14.74
N ALA A 71 0.19 -7.82 -13.72
CA ALA A 71 -0.92 -8.75 -13.90
C ALA A 71 -2.08 -8.09 -14.66
N LEU A 72 -2.42 -6.85 -14.30
CA LEU A 72 -3.45 -6.06 -15.00
C LEU A 72 -3.02 -5.75 -16.44
N ARG A 73 -1.82 -5.25 -16.69
CA ARG A 73 -1.35 -4.96 -18.06
C ARG A 73 -1.42 -6.18 -19.01
N ASN A 74 -1.17 -7.37 -18.48
CA ASN A 74 -1.15 -8.60 -19.28
C ASN A 74 -2.53 -9.25 -19.42
N GLY A 75 -3.48 -8.96 -18.52
CA GLY A 75 -4.80 -9.59 -18.52
C GLY A 75 -5.96 -8.65 -18.88
N ASP A 76 -5.88 -7.39 -18.47
CA ASP A 76 -6.92 -6.38 -18.58
C ASP A 76 -6.34 -4.95 -18.51
N ASN A 77 -6.02 -4.40 -19.68
CA ASN A 77 -5.35 -3.10 -19.81
C ASN A 77 -6.30 -1.92 -19.48
N GLU A 78 -7.61 -2.10 -19.65
CA GLU A 78 -8.61 -1.12 -19.19
C GLU A 78 -8.68 -1.11 -17.67
N ALA A 79 -8.70 -2.28 -17.03
CA ALA A 79 -8.62 -2.38 -15.57
C ALA A 79 -7.30 -1.82 -15.03
N PHE A 80 -6.18 -1.97 -15.74
CA PHE A 80 -4.92 -1.31 -15.38
C PHE A 80 -5.06 0.23 -15.33
N THR A 81 -5.69 0.81 -16.34
CA THR A 81 -5.86 2.27 -16.43
C THR A 81 -6.80 2.79 -15.35
N ALA A 82 -7.90 2.09 -15.09
CA ALA A 82 -8.84 2.41 -14.02
C ALA A 82 -8.17 2.29 -12.64
N TRP A 83 -7.41 1.21 -12.42
CA TRP A 83 -6.63 0.99 -11.20
C TRP A 83 -5.60 2.10 -10.97
N GLU A 84 -4.80 2.45 -11.99
CA GLU A 84 -3.77 3.48 -11.85
C GLU A 84 -4.38 4.84 -11.51
N LYS A 85 -5.52 5.18 -12.12
CA LYS A 85 -6.25 6.40 -11.82
C LYS A 85 -6.78 6.39 -10.38
N LYS A 86 -7.43 5.30 -9.97
CA LYS A 86 -7.95 5.13 -8.61
C LYS A 86 -6.85 5.17 -7.56
N TYR A 87 -5.71 4.56 -7.85
CA TYR A 87 -4.52 4.62 -7.01
C TYR A 87 -4.03 6.05 -6.84
N LYS A 88 -3.92 6.80 -7.95
CA LYS A 88 -3.50 8.21 -7.91
C LYS A 88 -4.48 9.03 -7.08
N ASP A 89 -5.77 8.90 -7.31
CA ASP A 89 -6.78 9.64 -6.55
C ASP A 89 -6.72 9.27 -5.06
N VAL A 90 -6.77 7.99 -4.72
CA VAL A 90 -6.84 7.55 -3.31
C VAL A 90 -5.51 7.78 -2.55
N VAL A 91 -4.37 7.54 -3.18
CA VAL A 91 -3.05 7.58 -2.53
C VAL A 91 -2.39 8.97 -2.64
N LEU A 92 -2.57 9.72 -3.73
CA LEU A 92 -2.00 11.07 -3.84
C LEU A 92 -2.88 12.14 -3.19
N GLU A 93 -4.20 11.96 -3.15
CA GLU A 93 -5.09 12.93 -2.50
C GLU A 93 -4.99 12.83 -0.97
N ASN A 94 -4.66 11.65 -0.42
CA ASN A 94 -4.38 11.50 0.99
C ASN A 94 -3.25 10.47 1.28
N PRO A 95 -1.98 10.80 1.00
CA PRO A 95 -0.85 9.88 1.18
C PRO A 95 -0.60 9.50 2.64
N ALA A 96 -1.16 10.27 3.59
CA ALA A 96 -1.07 9.99 5.01
C ALA A 96 -2.05 8.88 5.44
N LYS A 97 -3.24 8.82 4.84
CA LYS A 97 -4.29 7.81 5.08
C LYS A 97 -5.09 7.53 3.79
N PRO A 98 -4.54 6.76 2.84
CA PRO A 98 -5.30 6.37 1.66
C PRO A 98 -6.58 5.60 2.05
N ASN A 99 -7.67 5.83 1.34
CA ASN A 99 -8.95 5.17 1.60
C ASN A 99 -9.03 3.80 0.88
N TYR A 100 -8.76 2.69 1.58
CA TYR A 100 -8.69 1.35 0.96
C TYR A 100 -10.02 0.79 0.51
N ASP A 101 -11.13 1.15 1.15
CA ASP A 101 -12.44 0.70 0.70
C ASP A 101 -12.68 1.16 -0.74
N ALA A 102 -12.24 2.39 -1.05
CA ALA A 102 -12.24 2.88 -2.41
C ALA A 102 -11.41 1.97 -3.32
N LEU A 103 -10.21 1.53 -2.98
CA LEU A 103 -9.39 0.66 -3.86
C LEU A 103 -9.96 -0.75 -4.08
N VAL A 104 -10.85 -1.23 -3.20
CA VAL A 104 -11.43 -2.58 -3.24
C VAL A 104 -12.81 -2.61 -3.90
N GLU A 105 -13.60 -1.52 -3.79
CA GLU A 105 -14.92 -1.41 -4.42
C GLU A 105 -14.83 -1.50 -5.96
N PRO A 106 -15.78 -2.19 -6.62
CA PRO A 106 -15.83 -2.37 -8.07
C PRO A 106 -16.01 -1.06 -8.84
#